data_AF-Q96WB2-F1
#
_entry.id   AF-Q96WB2-F1
#
_cell.length_a   1.000
_cell.length_b   1.000
_cell.length_c   1.000
_cell.angle_alpha   90.00
_cell.angle_beta   90.00
_cell.angle_gamma   90.00
#
_symmetry.space_group_name_H-M   'P 1'
#
loop_
_entity.id
_entity.type
_entity.pdbx_description
1 polymer ?
#
loop_
_entity_poly.entity_id
_entity_poly.type
_entity_poly.pdbx_seq_one_letter_code
_entity_poly.pdbx_strand_id
1 'polypeptide(L)' 'RILLEVIYEALESSSYFGISKEDTPDDYGCYIGAVMNNYYDNLSCHNGTAYATVGTSRCYLSGCMSHYFGWTGPSLT' A
#
# COMPACT_ATOMS: atom_id res chain seq x y z
N ARG A 1 -6.88 0.27 -3.74
CA ARG A 1 -7.98 -0.66 -3.42
C ARG A 1 -7.60 -2.10 -3.75
N ILE A 2 -7.62 -2.52 -5.02
CA ILE A 2 -7.30 -3.91 -5.42
C ILE A 2 -5.93 -4.36 -4.91
N LEU A 3 -4.95 -3.45 -4.94
CA LEU A 3 -3.62 -3.69 -4.37
C LEU A 3 -3.65 -4.17 -2.91
N LEU A 4 -4.48 -3.57 -2.05
CA LEU A 4 -4.58 -3.95 -0.64
C LEU A 4 -5.23 -5.34 -0.48
N GLU A 5 -6.26 -5.61 -1.29
CA GLU A 5 -6.96 -6.91 -1.31
C GLU A 5 -5.98 -8.03 -1.68
N VAL A 6 -5.22 -7.86 -2.78
CA VAL A 6 -4.23 -8.86 -3.24
C VAL A 6 -3.07 -9.03 -2.26
N ILE A 7 -2.58 -7.93 -1.65
CA ILE A 7 -1.52 -8.02 -0.63
C ILE A 7 -2.02 -8.78 0.59
N TYR A 8 -3.25 -8.51 1.03
CA TYR A 8 -3.83 -9.22 2.17
C TYR A 8 -3.93 -10.73 1.90
N GLU A 9 -4.46 -11.12 0.74
CA GLU A 9 -4.55 -12.53 0.32
C GLU A 9 -3.17 -13.20 0.22
N ALA A 10 -2.17 -12.47 -0.29
CA ALA A 10 -0.80 -12.98 -0.39
C ALA A 10 -0.15 -13.18 1.00
N LEU A 11 -0.36 -12.24 1.94
CA LEU A 11 0.14 -12.34 3.31
C LEU A 11 -0.54 -13.46 4.10
N GLU A 12 -1.85 -13.64 3.92
CA GLU A 12 -2.58 -14.76 4.52
C GLU A 12 -2.04 -16.10 3.98
N SER A 13 -1.82 -16.19 2.66
CA SER A 13 -1.24 -17.37 2.02
C SER A 13 0.19 -17.67 2.50
N SER A 14 0.96 -16.65 2.90
CA SER A 14 2.30 -16.82 3.47
C SER A 14 2.28 -17.11 4.98
N SER A 15 1.11 -17.33 5.58
CA SER A 15 0.95 -17.54 7.03
C SER A 15 1.44 -16.37 7.88
N TYR A 16 1.40 -15.15 7.34
CA TYR A 16 1.86 -13.94 8.03
C TYR A 16 1.08 -13.67 9.33
N PHE A 17 -0.19 -14.08 9.40
CA PHE A 17 -1.06 -13.93 10.56
C PHE A 17 -1.02 -15.13 11.53
N GLY A 18 -0.01 -15.98 11.45
CA GLY A 18 0.15 -17.17 12.29
C GLY A 18 0.27 -16.88 13.80
N ILE A 19 0.13 -17.95 14.60
CA ILE A 19 -0.07 -17.94 16.08
C ILE A 19 1.09 -17.30 16.88
N SER A 20 2.25 -17.02 16.26
CA SER A 20 3.43 -16.46 16.92
C SER A 20 3.81 -15.11 16.34
N LYS A 21 2.96 -14.11 16.56
CA LYS A 21 3.19 -12.72 16.11
C LYS A 21 4.17 -11.94 17.02
N GLU A 22 4.56 -12.51 18.16
CA GLU A 22 5.40 -11.83 19.15
C GLU A 22 6.89 -11.75 18.75
N ASP A 23 7.35 -12.59 17.82
CA ASP A 23 8.76 -12.64 17.35
C ASP A 23 8.93 -12.28 15.87
N THR A 24 7.88 -11.86 15.16
CA THR A 24 7.99 -11.50 13.74
C THR A 24 8.59 -10.09 13.60
N PRO A 25 9.73 -9.92 12.90
CA PRO A 25 10.34 -8.61 12.72
C PRO A 25 9.44 -7.71 11.88
N ASP A 26 9.26 -6.45 12.26
CA ASP A 26 8.45 -5.47 11.51
C ASP A 26 9.22 -4.77 10.36
N ASP A 27 10.47 -5.17 10.12
CA ASP A 27 11.36 -4.61 9.10
C ASP A 27 11.11 -5.23 7.71
N TYR A 28 9.91 -5.02 7.19
CA TYR A 28 9.55 -5.42 5.83
C TYR A 28 9.67 -4.25 4.86
N GLY A 29 10.36 -4.46 3.75
CA GLY A 29 10.40 -3.51 2.64
C GLY A 29 9.19 -3.69 1.70
N CYS A 30 8.54 -2.59 1.33
CA CYS A 30 7.45 -2.56 0.37
C CYS A 30 7.92 -1.93 -0.95
N TYR A 31 7.93 -2.71 -2.03
CA TYR A 31 8.34 -2.26 -3.36
C TYR A 31 7.22 -2.48 -4.36
N ILE A 32 6.72 -1.41 -4.98
CA ILE A 32 5.55 -1.46 -5.87
C ILE A 32 5.87 -0.82 -7.21
N GLY A 33 5.83 -1.59 -8.30
CA GLY A 33 5.99 -1.03 -9.65
C GLY A 33 4.68 -0.44 -10.16
N ALA A 34 4.56 0.89 -10.25
CA ALA A 34 3.38 1.56 -10.81
C ALA A 34 3.79 2.63 -11.85
N VAL A 35 3.57 2.30 -13.13
CA VAL A 35 3.93 3.19 -14.25
C VAL A 35 2.80 4.16 -14.59
N MET A 36 1.56 3.67 -14.65
CA MET A 36 0.42 4.44 -15.14
C MET A 36 -0.55 4.79 -14.00
N ASN A 37 -1.06 6.01 -14.01
CA ASN A 37 -1.98 6.51 -12.98
C ASN A 37 -3.19 7.23 -13.60
N ASN A 38 -3.94 6.52 -14.45
CA ASN A 38 -5.10 7.09 -15.15
C ASN A 38 -6.15 7.67 -14.22
N TYR A 39 -6.26 7.17 -12.98
CA TYR A 39 -7.23 7.69 -12.02
C TYR A 39 -6.91 9.13 -11.59
N TYR A 40 -5.63 9.48 -11.48
CA TYR A 40 -5.20 10.86 -11.22
C TYR A 40 -5.59 11.82 -12.35
N ASP A 41 -5.40 11.41 -13.60
CA ASP A 41 -5.80 12.21 -14.76
C ASP A 41 -7.32 12.43 -14.79
N ASN A 42 -8.10 11.39 -14.50
CA ASN A 42 -9.56 11.51 -14.44
C ASN A 42 -10.00 12.43 -13.30
N LEU A 43 -9.36 12.35 -12.14
CA LEU A 43 -9.71 13.19 -10.99
C LEU A 43 -9.39 14.67 -11.25
N SER A 44 -8.37 14.95 -12.06
CA SER A 44 -7.95 16.31 -12.42
C SER A 44 -9.01 17.07 -13.24
N CYS A 45 -9.95 16.36 -13.87
CA CYS A 45 -11.09 16.94 -14.58
C CYS A 45 -12.24 17.36 -13.66
N HIS A 46 -12.17 17.05 -12.37
CA HIS A 46 -13.21 17.34 -11.39
C HIS A 46 -12.67 18.26 -10.28
N ASN A 47 -13.57 18.85 -9.50
CA ASN A 47 -13.18 19.73 -8.41
C ASN A 47 -12.44 18.92 -7.32
N GLY A 48 -11.28 19.42 -6.88
CA GLY A 48 -10.40 18.71 -5.96
C GLY A 48 -11.02 18.51 -4.58
N THR A 49 -10.90 17.30 -4.04
CA THR A 49 -11.22 16.99 -2.64
C THR A 49 -9.94 16.92 -1.80
N ALA A 50 -10.01 17.19 -0.50
CA ALA A 50 -8.84 17.18 0.39
C ALA A 50 -8.10 15.82 0.43
N TYR A 51 -8.79 14.72 0.09
CA TYR A 51 -8.24 13.36 0.07
C TYR A 51 -7.80 12.89 -1.33
N ALA A 52 -7.88 13.77 -2.34
CA ALA A 52 -7.50 13.45 -3.72
C ALA A 52 -6.07 12.93 -3.83
N THR A 53 -5.12 13.66 -3.24
CA THR A 53 -3.69 13.35 -3.27
C THR A 53 -3.38 12.04 -2.54
N VAL A 54 -4.03 11.80 -1.41
CA VAL A 54 -3.91 10.56 -0.61
C VAL A 54 -4.41 9.35 -1.40
N GLY A 55 -5.49 9.51 -2.16
CA GLY A 55 -6.08 8.41 -2.95
C GLY A 55 -5.39 8.13 -4.28
N THR A 56 -4.55 9.04 -4.78
CA THR A 56 -4.00 8.96 -6.14
C THR A 56 -2.49 9.04 -6.23
N SER A 57 -1.78 9.51 -5.20
CA SER A 57 -0.33 9.65 -5.25
C SER A 57 0.37 8.29 -5.27
N ARG A 58 1.42 8.16 -6.10
CA ARG A 58 2.17 6.91 -6.28
C ARG A 58 2.95 6.51 -5.03
N CYS A 59 3.55 7.46 -4.32
CA CYS A 59 4.22 7.17 -3.05
C CYS A 59 3.23 6.65 -1.98
N TYR A 60 1.95 7.00 -2.12
CA TYR A 60 0.91 6.53 -1.22
C TYR A 60 0.56 5.06 -1.45
N LEU A 61 0.87 4.49 -2.61
CA LEU A 61 0.65 3.06 -2.86
C LEU A 61 1.49 2.20 -1.91
N SER A 62 2.81 2.41 -1.84
CA SER A 62 3.68 1.68 -0.92
C SER A 62 3.53 2.17 0.53
N GLY A 63 3.47 3.50 0.72
CA GLY A 63 3.33 4.12 2.04
C GLY A 63 2.06 3.70 2.79
N CYS A 64 0.90 3.62 2.13
CA CYS A 64 -0.32 3.14 2.78
C CYS A 64 -0.22 1.69 3.22
N MET A 65 0.42 0.81 2.43
CA MET A 65 0.52 -0.60 2.79
C MET A 65 1.44 -0.76 4.00
N SER A 66 2.61 -0.10 3.95
CA SER A 66 3.54 -0.06 5.09
C SER A 66 2.86 0.45 6.35
N HIS A 67 2.08 1.53 6.23
CA HIS A 67 1.34 2.09 7.35
C HIS A 67 0.24 1.15 7.87
N TYR A 68 -0.50 0.48 6.98
CA TYR A 68 -1.58 -0.42 7.35
C TYR A 68 -1.09 -1.69 8.06
N PHE A 69 0.01 -2.27 7.59
CA PHE A 69 0.58 -3.50 8.15
C PHE A 69 1.61 -3.25 9.27
N GLY A 70 1.98 -1.99 9.53
CA GLY A 70 2.96 -1.62 10.55
C GLY A 70 4.42 -1.83 10.13
N TRP A 71 4.69 -1.97 8.84
CA TRP A 71 6.05 -2.18 8.34
C TRP A 71 6.90 -0.92 8.52
N THR A 72 8.09 -1.11 9.07
CA THR A 72 9.08 -0.05 9.32
C THR A 72 10.21 -0.02 8.30
N GLY A 73 10.27 -1.02 7.42
CA GLY A 73 11.25 -1.10 6.36
C GLY A 73 11.02 -0.10 5.22
N PRO A 74 11.89 -0.09 4.20
CA PRO A 74 11.84 0.86 3.10
C PRO A 74 10.57 0.69 2.25
N SER A 75 9.90 1.80 1.94
CA SER A 75 8.70 1.83 1.09
C SER A 75 8.95 2.64 -0.17
N LEU A 76 8.92 1.99 -1.33
CA LEU A 76 9.27 2.56 -2.63
C LEU A 76 8.23 2.19 -3.69
N THR A 77 7.89 3.18 -4.51
CA THR A 77 7.02 3.03 -5.69
C THR A 77 7.67 3.61 -6.92
#